data_AF-G8QTI3-F1
#
_entry.id   AF-G8QTI3-F1
#
_cell.length_a   1.000
_cell.length_b   1.000
_cell.length_c   1.000
_cell.angle_alpha   90.00
_cell.angle_beta   90.00
_cell.angle_gamma   90.00
#
_symmetry.space_group_name_H-M   'P 1'
#
loop_
_entity.id
_entity.type
_entity.pdbx_description
1 polymer ?
#
loop_
_entity_poly.entity_id
_entity_poly.type
_entity_poly.pdbx_seq_one_letter_code
_entity_poly.pdbx_strand_id
1 'polypeptide(L)'
;MSNSELLLFFSGTYEKSLNGKMLYRNYKLPEDEVISYIDRISNYPFLDFLDIINGYNDVSYLTYDDVFQFSSFEDATCNICKVIKNAGDEGYSCIEIGKMLENDGKQRKDGAYTKYGENHAKTACQLGLLHSMSNVYFLTCIGACVNDLPIDISEKFISRICLRNNLIKKIIRRIHTAGQASYFSEVDFLCQSTAERRSSNVKTVIRYIATHADTEGFFEALSFQK
;
A
#
# COMPACT_ATOMS: atom_id res chain seq x y z
N MET A 1 -2.65 -19.64 -10.85
CA MET A 1 -2.03 -19.46 -9.53
C MET A 1 -2.74 -20.39 -8.56
N SER A 2 -2.08 -20.94 -7.54
CA SER A 2 -2.72 -21.78 -6.51
C SER A 2 -3.10 -20.98 -5.27
N ASN A 3 -3.99 -21.50 -4.41
CA ASN A 3 -4.25 -20.92 -3.09
C ASN A 3 -2.96 -20.73 -2.27
N SER A 4 -1.97 -21.63 -2.43
CA SER A 4 -0.67 -21.48 -1.77
C SER A 4 0.11 -20.25 -2.24
N GLU A 5 0.06 -19.88 -3.52
CA GLU A 5 0.70 -18.68 -4.04
C GLU A 5 0.01 -17.40 -3.54
N LEU A 6 -1.32 -17.38 -3.40
CA LEU A 6 -2.03 -16.26 -2.76
C LEU A 6 -1.68 -16.12 -1.29
N LEU A 7 -1.54 -17.23 -0.55
CA LEU A 7 -1.08 -17.18 0.83
C LEU A 7 0.35 -16.63 0.93
N LEU A 8 1.24 -17.01 0.00
CA LEU A 8 2.57 -16.44 -0.10
C LEU A 8 2.52 -14.94 -0.40
N PHE A 9 1.64 -14.50 -1.31
CA PHE A 9 1.37 -13.08 -1.55
C PHE A 9 0.96 -12.36 -0.27
N PHE A 10 -0.03 -12.85 0.48
CA PHE A 10 -0.48 -12.17 1.71
C PHE A 10 0.60 -12.13 2.80
N SER A 11 1.48 -13.13 2.85
CA SER A 11 2.61 -13.17 3.79
C SER A 11 3.77 -12.22 3.43
N GLY A 12 3.84 -11.80 2.16
CA GLY A 12 4.96 -11.03 1.59
C GLY A 12 6.28 -11.82 1.58
N THR A 13 6.24 -13.15 1.61
CA THR A 13 7.44 -14.00 1.81
C THR A 13 8.42 -13.87 0.65
N TYR A 14 7.91 -13.81 -0.58
CA TYR A 14 8.72 -13.62 -1.78
C TYR A 14 9.50 -12.30 -1.72
N GLU A 15 8.79 -11.19 -1.48
CA GLU A 15 9.38 -9.85 -1.44
C GLU A 15 10.39 -9.73 -0.30
N LYS A 16 10.07 -10.24 0.89
CA LYS A 16 11.00 -10.25 2.04
C LYS A 16 12.32 -10.96 1.70
N SER A 17 12.24 -12.06 0.95
CA SER A 17 13.44 -12.84 0.57
C SER A 17 14.36 -12.08 -0.40
N LEU A 18 13.80 -11.23 -1.25
CA LEU A 18 14.56 -10.39 -2.19
C LEU A 18 15.05 -9.10 -1.53
N ASN A 19 14.19 -8.43 -0.78
CA ASN A 19 14.52 -7.17 -0.09
C ASN A 19 15.71 -7.35 0.86
N GLY A 20 15.77 -8.49 1.59
CA GLY A 20 16.93 -8.79 2.43
C GLY A 20 18.24 -8.92 1.65
N LYS A 21 18.18 -9.37 0.38
CA LYS A 21 19.35 -9.49 -0.49
C LYS A 21 19.76 -8.18 -1.14
N MET A 22 18.82 -7.28 -1.39
CA MET A 22 19.10 -5.94 -1.95
C MET A 22 20.01 -5.09 -1.06
N LEU A 23 20.12 -5.42 0.23
CA LEU A 23 21.06 -4.78 1.15
C LEU A 23 22.54 -5.18 0.90
N TYR A 24 22.80 -6.21 0.09
CA TYR A 24 24.17 -6.61 -0.26
C TYR A 24 24.70 -5.81 -1.44
N ARG A 25 25.88 -5.22 -1.29
CA ARG A 25 26.53 -4.30 -2.25
C ARG A 25 26.59 -4.78 -3.72
N ASN A 26 26.63 -6.08 -3.96
CA ASN A 26 26.77 -6.65 -5.31
C ASN A 26 25.53 -7.44 -5.76
N TYR A 27 24.43 -7.36 -5.01
CA TYR A 27 23.21 -8.02 -5.42
C TYR A 27 22.60 -7.31 -6.62
N LYS A 28 22.31 -8.08 -7.66
CA LYS A 28 21.55 -7.62 -8.81
C LYS A 28 20.12 -8.10 -8.64
N LEU A 29 19.18 -7.16 -8.58
CA LEU A 29 17.76 -7.48 -8.53
C LEU A 29 17.37 -8.25 -9.81
N PRO A 30 16.75 -9.43 -9.72
CA PRO A 30 16.19 -10.11 -10.89
C PRO A 30 14.90 -9.39 -11.32
N GLU A 31 15.04 -8.23 -11.97
CA GLU A 31 13.91 -7.36 -12.35
C GLU A 31 12.85 -8.11 -13.17
N ASP A 32 13.26 -8.93 -14.15
CA ASP A 32 12.33 -9.73 -14.98
C ASP A 32 11.48 -10.71 -14.14
N GLU A 33 12.06 -11.29 -13.07
CA GLU A 33 11.35 -12.19 -12.15
C GLU A 33 10.33 -11.41 -11.32
N VAL A 34 10.72 -10.23 -10.83
CA VAL A 34 9.84 -9.35 -10.06
C VAL A 34 8.69 -8.82 -10.92
N ILE A 35 8.98 -8.37 -12.14
CA ILE A 35 7.98 -7.92 -13.12
C ILE A 35 7.00 -9.06 -13.43
N SER A 36 7.51 -10.27 -13.69
CA SER A 36 6.66 -11.45 -13.93
C SER A 36 5.80 -11.81 -12.72
N TYR A 37 6.31 -11.62 -11.50
CA TYR A 37 5.53 -11.79 -10.29
C TYR A 37 4.41 -10.75 -10.17
N ILE A 38 4.71 -9.46 -10.40
CA ILE A 38 3.74 -8.37 -10.38
C ILE A 38 2.62 -8.65 -11.39
N ASP A 39 2.98 -8.95 -12.64
CA ASP A 39 2.01 -9.23 -13.72
C ASP A 39 1.09 -10.41 -13.39
N ARG A 40 1.65 -11.52 -12.89
CA ARG A 40 0.87 -12.70 -12.49
C ARG A 40 -0.11 -12.39 -11.36
N ILE A 41 0.28 -11.59 -10.37
CA ILE A 41 -0.61 -11.17 -9.29
C ILE A 41 -1.73 -10.27 -9.86
N SER A 42 -1.38 -9.28 -10.68
CA SER A 42 -2.31 -8.33 -11.31
C SER A 42 -3.35 -8.98 -12.21
N ASN A 43 -3.00 -10.07 -12.89
CA ASN A 43 -3.91 -10.79 -13.78
C ASN A 43 -4.69 -11.92 -13.08
N TYR A 44 -4.48 -12.11 -11.79
CA TYR A 44 -5.21 -13.13 -11.05
C TYR A 44 -6.62 -12.66 -10.65
N PRO A 45 -7.63 -13.56 -10.66
CA PRO A 45 -9.00 -13.20 -10.32
C PRO A 45 -9.09 -12.52 -8.96
N PHE A 46 -9.71 -11.34 -8.93
CA PHE A 46 -9.84 -10.55 -7.71
C PHE A 46 -10.65 -11.29 -6.62
N LEU A 47 -11.68 -12.04 -7.02
CA LEU A 47 -12.53 -12.82 -6.12
C LEU A 47 -11.74 -13.82 -5.27
N ASP A 48 -10.71 -14.46 -5.83
CA ASP A 48 -9.89 -15.41 -5.10
C ASP A 48 -9.13 -14.74 -3.93
N PHE A 49 -8.77 -13.46 -4.06
CA PHE A 49 -8.18 -12.71 -2.93
C PHE A 49 -9.21 -12.48 -1.82
N LEU A 50 -10.47 -12.20 -2.18
CA LEU A 50 -11.55 -12.04 -1.21
C LEU A 50 -11.84 -13.36 -0.49
N ASP A 51 -11.83 -14.48 -1.21
CA ASP A 51 -12.02 -15.81 -0.63
C ASP A 51 -10.93 -16.14 0.40
N ILE A 52 -9.67 -15.81 0.10
CA ILE A 52 -8.57 -15.97 1.08
C ILE A 52 -8.80 -15.09 2.30
N ILE A 53 -9.18 -13.82 2.13
CA ILE A 53 -9.44 -12.90 3.25
C ILE A 53 -10.59 -13.40 4.13
N ASN A 54 -11.65 -13.94 3.53
CA ASN A 54 -12.81 -14.45 4.25
C ASN A 54 -12.53 -15.81 4.92
N GLY A 55 -11.66 -16.63 4.33
CA GLY A 55 -11.24 -17.92 4.88
C GLY A 55 -10.20 -17.83 6.00
N TYR A 56 -9.48 -16.71 6.13
CA TYR A 56 -8.46 -16.54 7.16
C TYR A 56 -9.03 -16.00 8.48
N ASN A 57 -8.91 -16.80 9.53
CA ASN A 57 -9.32 -16.45 10.90
C ASN A 57 -8.21 -15.73 11.68
N ASP A 58 -7.50 -14.80 11.06
CA ASP A 58 -6.58 -13.96 11.83
C ASP A 58 -7.37 -12.82 12.48
N VAL A 59 -7.27 -12.71 13.80
CA VAL A 59 -7.86 -11.63 14.61
C VAL A 59 -6.70 -10.76 15.08
N SER A 60 -6.01 -10.15 14.13
CA SER A 60 -4.98 -9.17 14.44
C SER A 60 -5.63 -7.93 15.05
N TYR A 61 -5.18 -7.52 16.24
CA TYR A 61 -5.55 -6.23 16.82
C TYR A 61 -5.06 -5.11 15.91
N LEU A 62 -5.93 -4.13 15.62
CA LEU A 62 -5.55 -2.98 14.80
C LEU A 62 -4.73 -1.99 15.61
N THR A 63 -3.71 -1.43 14.99
CA THR A 63 -2.81 -0.44 15.55
C THR A 63 -2.83 0.84 14.72
N TYR A 64 -2.13 1.88 15.17
CA TYR A 64 -1.96 3.13 14.41
C TYR A 64 -1.28 2.90 13.05
N ASP A 65 -0.48 1.84 12.93
CA ASP A 65 0.24 1.48 11.70
C ASP A 65 -0.65 0.75 10.69
N ASP A 66 -1.87 0.36 11.05
CA ASP A 66 -2.82 -0.24 10.11
C ASP A 66 -3.68 0.82 9.39
N VAL A 67 -3.60 2.07 9.81
CA VAL A 67 -4.43 3.16 9.27
C VAL A 67 -3.62 3.98 8.27
N PHE A 68 -4.03 3.97 7.00
CA PHE A 68 -3.34 4.68 5.93
C PHE A 68 -3.20 6.18 6.19
N GLN A 69 -2.05 6.75 5.81
CA GLN A 69 -1.72 8.15 6.04
C GLN A 69 -1.09 8.76 4.78
N PHE A 70 -1.83 9.49 3.98
CA PHE A 70 -1.28 10.15 2.79
C PHE A 70 -2.04 11.45 2.49
N SER A 71 -1.46 12.31 1.66
CA SER A 71 -2.16 13.48 1.11
C SER A 71 -2.66 13.18 -0.31
N SER A 72 -1.82 12.52 -1.11
CA SER A 72 -2.14 11.98 -2.43
C SER A 72 -1.86 10.48 -2.42
N PHE A 73 -2.82 9.66 -2.85
CA PHE A 73 -2.61 8.21 -2.88
C PHE A 73 -1.56 7.83 -3.92
N GLU A 74 -1.60 8.50 -5.08
CA GLU A 74 -0.61 8.33 -6.16
C GLU A 74 0.81 8.66 -5.70
N ASP A 75 0.97 9.73 -4.91
CA ASP A 75 2.26 10.09 -4.30
C ASP A 75 2.71 9.12 -3.24
N ALA A 76 1.82 8.31 -2.68
CA ALA A 76 2.16 7.27 -1.72
C ALA A 76 2.43 5.91 -2.38
N THR A 77 2.21 5.80 -3.70
CA THR A 77 2.34 4.56 -4.47
C THR A 77 3.37 4.72 -5.59
N CYS A 78 2.92 5.01 -6.81
CA CYS A 78 3.76 4.99 -8.01
C CYS A 78 4.74 6.17 -8.03
N ASN A 79 4.28 7.38 -7.67
CA ASN A 79 5.10 8.58 -7.77
C ASN A 79 6.29 8.58 -6.80
N ILE A 80 6.13 8.15 -5.54
CA ILE A 80 7.25 8.03 -4.61
C ILE A 80 8.30 7.03 -5.10
N CYS A 81 7.86 5.90 -5.67
CA CYS A 81 8.77 4.93 -6.26
C CYS A 81 9.56 5.54 -7.43
N LYS A 82 8.86 6.29 -8.29
CA LYS A 82 9.45 6.94 -9.47
C LYS A 82 10.50 7.99 -9.08
N VAL A 83 10.20 8.86 -8.12
CA VAL A 83 11.15 9.92 -7.73
C VAL A 83 12.38 9.36 -7.02
N ILE A 84 12.22 8.35 -6.16
CA ILE A 84 13.35 7.69 -5.49
C ILE A 84 14.22 6.93 -6.51
N LYS A 85 13.60 6.19 -7.45
CA LYS A 85 14.33 5.47 -8.51
C LYS A 85 15.13 6.42 -9.39
N ASN A 86 14.52 7.52 -9.82
CA ASN A 86 15.18 8.53 -10.65
C ASN A 86 16.32 9.26 -9.92
N ALA A 87 16.25 9.34 -8.61
CA ALA A 87 17.29 9.94 -7.79
C ALA A 87 18.45 8.97 -7.49
N GLY A 88 18.30 7.68 -7.78
CA GLY A 88 19.35 6.67 -7.64
C GLY A 88 19.20 5.71 -6.46
N ASP A 89 18.08 5.77 -5.72
CA ASP A 89 17.77 4.87 -4.58
C ASP A 89 18.90 4.76 -3.53
N GLU A 90 19.56 5.88 -3.25
CA GLU A 90 20.69 5.96 -2.30
C GLU A 90 20.25 6.18 -0.85
N GLY A 91 18.93 6.20 -0.62
CA GLY A 91 18.31 6.38 0.68
C GLY A 91 17.97 7.84 0.98
N TYR A 92 16.69 8.12 1.21
CA TYR A 92 16.22 9.49 1.43
C TYR A 92 15.46 9.66 2.74
N SER A 93 15.65 10.81 3.39
CA SER A 93 14.86 11.23 4.55
C SER A 93 13.47 11.73 4.15
N CYS A 94 12.56 11.85 5.12
CA CYS A 94 11.21 12.38 4.88
C CYS A 94 11.22 13.77 4.22
N ILE A 95 12.16 14.65 4.58
CA ILE A 95 12.21 15.99 4.00
C ILE A 95 12.65 15.96 2.53
N GLU A 96 13.60 15.09 2.18
CA GLU A 96 14.07 14.91 0.80
C GLU A 96 12.97 14.31 -0.07
N ILE A 97 12.29 13.27 0.42
CA ILE A 97 11.10 12.69 -0.23
C ILE A 97 10.03 13.76 -0.44
N GLY A 98 9.74 14.56 0.59
CA GLY A 98 8.78 15.65 0.50
C GLY A 98 9.16 16.67 -0.58
N LYS A 99 10.43 17.08 -0.67
CA LYS A 99 10.92 18.00 -1.70
C LYS A 99 10.87 17.40 -3.10
N MET A 100 11.15 16.11 -3.24
CA MET A 100 11.07 15.41 -4.53
C MET A 100 9.63 15.29 -5.05
N LEU A 101 8.67 14.98 -4.17
CA LEU A 101 7.26 14.86 -4.53
C LEU A 101 6.60 16.22 -4.80
N GLU A 102 6.89 17.22 -3.97
CA GLU A 102 6.31 18.58 -4.07
C GLU A 102 7.17 19.51 -4.94
N ASN A 103 7.68 18.99 -6.07
CA ASN A 103 8.51 19.74 -7.02
C ASN A 103 7.67 20.55 -8.03
N ASP A 104 6.63 21.24 -7.56
CA ASP A 104 5.72 22.06 -8.37
C ASP A 104 6.16 23.53 -8.49
N GLY A 105 7.42 23.83 -8.13
CA GLY A 105 7.99 25.18 -8.13
C GLY A 105 7.50 26.08 -6.98
N LYS A 106 6.59 25.62 -6.10
CA LYS A 106 6.15 26.41 -4.95
C LYS A 106 7.06 26.21 -3.74
N GLN A 107 7.45 27.32 -3.11
CA GLN A 107 8.21 27.27 -1.87
C GLN A 107 7.31 26.94 -0.68
N ARG A 108 7.68 25.91 0.07
CA ARG A 108 7.04 25.50 1.33
C ARG A 108 8.07 25.54 2.45
N LYS A 109 7.60 25.62 3.69
CA LYS A 109 8.47 25.49 4.88
C LYS A 109 8.95 24.04 5.01
N ASP A 110 10.15 23.84 5.54
CA ASP A 110 10.73 22.50 5.75
C ASP A 110 9.79 21.55 6.52
N GLY A 111 9.10 22.03 7.55
CA GLY A 111 8.13 21.21 8.29
C GLY A 111 6.96 20.70 7.45
N ALA A 112 6.57 21.42 6.38
CA ALA A 112 5.54 20.96 5.45
C ALA A 112 6.09 19.83 4.55
N TYR A 113 7.31 19.97 4.03
CA TYR A 113 7.98 18.91 3.25
C TYR A 113 8.19 17.65 4.09
N THR A 114 8.73 17.79 5.32
CA THR A 114 8.94 16.66 6.23
C THR A 114 7.64 15.90 6.46
N LYS A 115 6.54 16.60 6.77
CA LYS A 115 5.24 15.97 7.01
C LYS A 115 4.66 15.32 5.76
N TYR A 116 4.84 15.94 4.59
CA TYR A 116 4.41 15.36 3.33
C TYR A 116 5.15 14.06 3.08
N GLY A 117 6.48 14.08 3.05
CA GLY A 117 7.27 12.88 2.82
C GLY A 117 7.07 11.80 3.88
N GLU A 118 6.91 12.16 5.16
CA GLU A 118 6.63 11.19 6.23
C GLU A 118 5.33 10.43 6.00
N ASN A 119 4.23 11.13 5.68
CA ASN A 119 2.95 10.47 5.41
C ASN A 119 3.08 9.50 4.22
N HIS A 120 3.59 9.98 3.08
CA HIS A 120 3.67 9.15 1.87
C HIS A 120 4.64 7.97 2.04
N ALA A 121 5.80 8.19 2.68
CA ALA A 121 6.76 7.12 2.94
C ALA A 121 6.20 6.06 3.90
N LYS A 122 5.44 6.46 4.94
CA LYS A 122 4.75 5.51 5.83
C LYS A 122 3.75 4.64 5.08
N THR A 123 2.92 5.25 4.23
CA THR A 123 1.96 4.49 3.41
C THR A 123 2.69 3.59 2.42
N ALA A 124 3.75 4.06 1.77
CA ALA A 124 4.53 3.25 0.84
C ALA A 124 5.22 2.06 1.56
N CYS A 125 5.69 2.23 2.79
CA CYS A 125 6.17 1.14 3.65
C CYS A 125 5.05 0.15 4.00
N GLN A 126 3.85 0.62 4.37
CA GLN A 126 2.69 -0.23 4.65
C GLN A 126 2.31 -1.10 3.44
N LEU A 127 2.48 -0.56 2.23
CA LEU A 127 2.24 -1.26 0.96
C LEU A 127 3.44 -2.10 0.50
N GLY A 128 4.56 -2.09 1.23
CA GLY A 128 5.77 -2.83 0.86
C GLY A 128 6.47 -2.31 -0.40
N LEU A 129 6.26 -1.04 -0.74
CA LEU A 129 6.93 -0.35 -1.86
C LEU A 129 8.26 0.27 -1.42
N LEU A 130 8.34 0.70 -0.16
CA LEU A 130 9.57 1.16 0.48
C LEU A 130 9.91 0.30 1.69
N HIS A 131 11.19 0.29 2.06
CA HIS A 131 11.63 -0.13 3.38
C HIS A 131 12.37 1.02 4.06
N SER A 132 12.30 1.05 5.39
CA SER A 132 12.99 2.07 6.20
C SER A 132 14.16 1.46 6.97
N MET A 133 15.28 2.19 7.01
CA MET A 133 16.43 1.91 7.86
C MET A 133 16.87 3.23 8.51
N SER A 134 16.76 3.33 9.84
CA SER A 134 17.17 4.52 10.59
C SER A 134 16.55 5.85 10.10
N ASN A 135 15.25 5.84 9.75
CA ASN A 135 14.50 6.98 9.19
C ASN A 135 14.93 7.43 7.78
N VAL A 136 15.69 6.59 7.08
CA VAL A 136 16.00 6.71 5.66
C VAL A 136 15.19 5.65 4.91
N TYR A 137 14.69 5.97 3.73
CA TYR A 137 13.82 5.10 2.96
C TYR A 137 14.43 4.76 1.60
N PHE A 138 14.23 3.50 1.21
CA PHE A 138 14.76 2.88 0.01
C PHE A 138 13.66 2.08 -0.68
N LEU A 139 13.80 1.82 -1.98
CA LEU A 139 12.87 0.97 -2.72
C LEU A 139 12.98 -0.48 -2.26
N THR A 140 11.82 -1.15 -2.16
CA THR A 140 11.80 -2.60 -2.16
C THR A 140 11.95 -3.13 -3.59
N CYS A 141 12.10 -4.45 -3.75
CA CYS A 141 12.06 -5.10 -5.06
C CYS A 141 10.81 -4.69 -5.86
N ILE A 142 9.66 -4.59 -5.19
CA ILE A 142 8.41 -4.13 -5.79
C ILE A 142 8.51 -2.65 -6.16
N GLY A 143 8.93 -1.78 -5.24
CA GLY A 143 9.04 -0.35 -5.52
C GLY A 143 9.98 -0.04 -6.68
N ALA A 144 11.06 -0.84 -6.83
CA ALA A 144 12.00 -0.72 -7.92
C ALA A 144 11.38 -1.06 -9.29
N CYS A 145 10.44 -2.01 -9.35
CA CYS A 145 9.92 -2.53 -10.61
C CYS A 145 8.51 -2.05 -10.97
N VAL A 146 7.68 -1.61 -10.00
CA VAL A 146 6.24 -1.37 -10.22
C VAL A 146 5.94 -0.34 -11.32
N ASN A 147 6.83 0.63 -11.52
CA ASN A 147 6.67 1.66 -12.56
C ASN A 147 7.22 1.26 -13.95
N ASP A 148 7.83 0.07 -14.06
CA ASP A 148 8.35 -0.44 -15.33
C ASP A 148 7.28 -1.24 -16.10
N LEU A 149 6.16 -1.57 -15.45
CA LEU A 149 5.01 -2.20 -16.07
C LEU A 149 4.04 -1.17 -16.68
N PRO A 150 3.17 -1.58 -17.61
CA PRO A 150 2.04 -0.77 -18.05
C PRO A 150 1.19 -0.29 -16.87
N ILE A 151 0.68 0.94 -16.95
CA ILE A 151 -0.03 1.61 -15.86
C ILE A 151 -1.21 0.78 -15.33
N ASP A 152 -1.96 0.11 -16.20
CA ASP A 152 -3.09 -0.72 -15.82
C ASP A 152 -2.68 -1.94 -14.99
N ILE A 153 -1.53 -2.54 -15.28
CA ILE A 153 -0.97 -3.65 -14.52
C ILE A 153 -0.46 -3.17 -13.17
N SER A 154 0.22 -2.02 -13.13
CA SER A 154 0.69 -1.39 -11.90
C SER A 154 -0.47 -1.04 -10.97
N GLU A 155 -1.53 -0.42 -11.49
CA GLU A 155 -2.69 -0.04 -10.68
C GLU A 155 -3.45 -1.26 -10.14
N LYS A 156 -3.63 -2.29 -10.98
CA LYS A 156 -4.17 -3.60 -10.56
C LYS A 156 -3.32 -4.26 -9.48
N PHE A 157 -2.00 -4.10 -9.52
CA PHE A 157 -1.12 -4.66 -8.52
C PHE A 157 -1.25 -3.91 -7.19
N ILE A 158 -1.23 -2.58 -7.23
CA ILE A 158 -1.39 -1.72 -6.04
C ILE A 158 -2.72 -2.02 -5.35
N SER A 159 -3.81 -2.19 -6.11
CA SER A 159 -5.12 -2.51 -5.54
C SER A 159 -5.10 -3.83 -4.76
N ARG A 160 -4.40 -4.86 -5.28
CA ARG A 160 -4.21 -6.15 -4.61
C ARG A 160 -3.31 -6.03 -3.39
N ILE A 161 -2.23 -5.24 -3.45
CA ILE A 161 -1.36 -5.00 -2.29
C ILE A 161 -2.13 -4.32 -1.15
N CYS A 162 -3.06 -3.41 -1.43
CA CYS A 162 -3.87 -2.79 -0.39
C CYS A 162 -4.66 -3.83 0.43
N LEU A 163 -4.99 -4.99 -0.15
CA LEU A 163 -5.65 -6.10 0.55
C LEU A 163 -4.77 -6.74 1.64
N ARG A 164 -3.46 -6.48 1.65
CA ARG A 164 -2.56 -6.98 2.71
C ARG A 164 -2.76 -6.23 4.04
N ASN A 165 -3.27 -5.00 3.99
CA ASN A 165 -3.50 -4.17 5.17
C ASN A 165 -4.61 -4.75 6.08
N ASN A 166 -4.37 -4.80 7.39
CA ASN A 166 -5.30 -5.45 8.32
C ASN A 166 -6.62 -4.71 8.48
N LEU A 167 -6.63 -3.38 8.43
CA LEU A 167 -7.87 -2.60 8.46
C LEU A 167 -8.74 -2.92 7.23
N ILE A 168 -8.13 -2.99 6.04
CA ILE A 168 -8.83 -3.35 4.80
C ILE A 168 -9.41 -4.78 4.89
N LYS A 169 -8.60 -5.76 5.32
CA LYS A 169 -9.07 -7.14 5.54
C LYS A 169 -10.26 -7.18 6.50
N LYS A 170 -10.18 -6.45 7.63
CA LYS A 170 -11.22 -6.41 8.65
C LYS A 170 -12.52 -5.80 8.11
N ILE A 171 -12.42 -4.70 7.34
CA ILE A 171 -13.57 -4.08 6.67
C ILE A 171 -14.22 -5.06 5.68
N ILE A 172 -13.44 -5.70 4.81
CA ILE A 172 -13.95 -6.68 3.83
C ILE A 172 -14.70 -7.83 4.52
N ARG A 173 -14.11 -8.40 5.59
CA ARG A 173 -14.74 -9.48 6.36
C ARG A 173 -16.03 -9.02 7.04
N ARG A 174 -16.07 -7.80 7.58
CA ARG A 174 -17.28 -7.24 8.20
C ARG A 174 -18.41 -7.09 7.19
N ILE A 175 -18.12 -6.54 6.01
CA ILE A 175 -19.07 -6.46 4.91
C ILE A 175 -19.58 -7.86 4.53
N HIS A 176 -18.67 -8.83 4.37
CA HIS A 176 -19.05 -10.20 4.01
C HIS A 176 -19.94 -10.89 5.06
N THR A 177 -19.61 -10.75 6.35
CA THR A 177 -20.29 -11.46 7.45
C THR A 177 -21.56 -10.76 7.96
N ALA A 178 -21.61 -9.44 7.91
CA ALA A 178 -22.68 -8.64 8.51
C ALA A 178 -23.45 -7.78 7.48
N GLY A 179 -23.07 -7.83 6.20
CA GLY A 179 -23.66 -7.02 5.12
C GLY A 179 -23.28 -5.54 5.16
N GLN A 180 -22.52 -5.10 6.16
CA GLN A 180 -22.06 -3.72 6.32
C GLN A 180 -20.84 -3.63 7.23
N ALA A 181 -20.10 -2.54 7.11
CA ALA A 181 -19.02 -2.17 8.04
C ALA A 181 -19.07 -0.67 8.34
N SER A 182 -18.73 -0.28 9.58
CA SER A 182 -18.51 1.12 9.95
C SER A 182 -17.02 1.35 10.16
N TYR A 183 -16.43 2.30 9.43
CA TYR A 183 -15.03 2.65 9.64
C TYR A 183 -14.75 3.08 11.08
N PHE A 184 -15.63 3.91 11.68
CA PHE A 184 -15.39 4.46 13.02
C PHE A 184 -15.42 3.39 14.12
N SER A 185 -16.21 2.33 13.97
CA SER A 185 -16.17 1.20 14.92
C SER A 185 -14.89 0.37 14.79
N GLU A 186 -14.26 0.35 13.62
CA GLU A 186 -13.03 -0.42 13.41
C GLU A 186 -11.77 0.32 13.91
N VAL A 187 -11.84 1.64 14.08
CA VAL A 187 -10.71 2.47 14.54
C VAL A 187 -11.01 3.24 15.84
N ASP A 188 -11.81 2.66 16.73
CA ASP A 188 -12.23 3.25 18.00
C ASP A 188 -11.07 3.61 18.96
N PHE A 189 -9.91 2.99 18.76
CA PHE A 189 -8.65 3.31 19.44
C PHE A 189 -8.01 4.64 19.00
N LEU A 190 -8.49 5.24 17.91
CA LEU A 190 -8.08 6.58 17.48
C LEU A 190 -8.92 7.65 18.17
N CYS A 191 -8.32 8.80 18.47
CA CYS A 191 -9.12 9.97 18.83
C CYS A 191 -10.02 10.39 17.64
N GLN A 192 -11.20 10.92 17.94
CA GLN A 192 -12.21 11.24 16.94
C GLN A 192 -11.68 12.12 15.80
N SER A 193 -10.92 13.17 16.11
CA SER A 193 -10.34 14.07 15.10
C SER A 193 -9.32 13.37 14.20
N THR A 194 -8.57 12.40 14.72
CA THR A 194 -7.66 11.58 13.91
C THR A 194 -8.45 10.60 13.05
N ALA A 195 -9.46 9.93 13.59
CA ALA A 195 -10.31 9.02 12.84
C ALA A 195 -10.99 9.75 11.67
N GLU A 196 -11.59 10.92 11.91
CA GLU A 196 -12.22 11.76 10.89
C GLU A 196 -11.23 12.14 9.79
N ARG A 197 -10.04 12.62 10.16
CA ARG A 197 -8.98 12.97 9.21
C ARG A 197 -8.54 11.79 8.35
N ARG A 198 -8.42 10.59 8.93
CA ARG A 198 -7.96 9.38 8.21
C ARG A 198 -9.08 8.65 7.45
N SER A 199 -10.34 8.98 7.73
CA SER A 199 -11.49 8.39 7.03
C SER A 199 -11.44 8.65 5.52
N SER A 200 -10.95 9.82 5.09
CA SER A 200 -10.78 10.15 3.67
C SER A 200 -9.70 9.30 3.01
N ASN A 201 -8.60 9.01 3.70
CA ASN A 201 -7.56 8.10 3.20
C ASN A 201 -8.13 6.70 2.97
N VAL A 202 -8.85 6.16 3.94
CA VAL A 202 -9.46 4.81 3.82
C VAL A 202 -10.53 4.78 2.73
N LYS A 203 -11.38 5.82 2.60
CA LYS A 203 -12.32 5.97 1.49
C LYS A 203 -11.61 5.91 0.14
N THR A 204 -10.51 6.64 -0.01
CA THR A 204 -9.73 6.66 -1.25
C THR A 204 -9.17 5.29 -1.57
N VAL A 205 -8.60 4.57 -0.58
CA VAL A 205 -8.09 3.21 -0.80
C VAL A 205 -9.20 2.24 -1.19
N ILE A 206 -10.34 2.26 -0.51
CA ILE A 206 -11.47 1.38 -0.84
C ILE A 206 -12.00 1.65 -2.26
N ARG A 207 -12.12 2.92 -2.64
CA ARG A 207 -12.50 3.28 -4.02
C ARG A 207 -11.46 2.81 -5.02
N TYR A 208 -10.17 2.99 -4.71
CA TYR A 208 -9.08 2.54 -5.56
C TYR A 208 -9.13 1.02 -5.75
N ILE A 209 -9.38 0.26 -4.69
CA ILE A 209 -9.60 -1.19 -4.77
C ILE A 209 -10.80 -1.50 -5.66
N ALA A 210 -11.96 -0.86 -5.41
CA ALA A 210 -13.18 -1.10 -6.16
C ALA A 210 -13.04 -0.81 -7.67
N THR A 211 -12.35 0.27 -8.04
CA THR A 211 -12.10 0.64 -9.45
C THR A 211 -11.29 -0.42 -10.19
N HIS A 212 -10.38 -1.10 -9.50
CA HIS A 212 -9.47 -2.10 -10.07
C HIS A 212 -9.83 -3.53 -9.66
N ALA A 213 -10.96 -3.69 -9.01
CA ALA A 213 -11.57 -4.98 -8.73
C ALA A 213 -12.52 -5.28 -9.88
N ASP A 214 -12.41 -6.47 -10.46
CA ASP A 214 -13.36 -6.95 -11.47
C ASP A 214 -14.70 -7.40 -10.81
N THR A 215 -15.16 -6.67 -9.77
CA THR A 215 -16.31 -7.01 -8.93
C THR A 215 -17.20 -5.79 -8.70
N GLU A 216 -18.35 -5.73 -9.38
CA GLU A 216 -19.34 -4.67 -9.17
C GLU A 216 -19.98 -4.77 -7.77
N GLY A 217 -20.23 -3.62 -7.12
CA GLY A 217 -21.11 -3.51 -5.96
C GLY A 217 -20.57 -3.94 -4.58
N PHE A 218 -19.47 -4.70 -4.48
CA PHE A 218 -18.99 -5.23 -3.18
C PHE A 218 -18.73 -4.15 -2.11
N PHE A 219 -18.19 -3.00 -2.52
CA PHE A 219 -17.81 -1.93 -1.60
C PHE A 219 -18.91 -0.89 -1.32
N GLU A 220 -20.08 -1.01 -1.94
CA GLU A 220 -21.22 -0.12 -1.67
C GLU A 220 -21.79 -0.30 -0.25
N ALA A 221 -21.53 -1.46 0.36
CA ALA A 221 -21.91 -1.82 1.72
C ALA A 221 -21.06 -1.17 2.83
N LEU A 222 -20.02 -0.39 2.50
CA LEU A 222 -19.17 0.29 3.48
C LEU A 222 -19.75 1.65 3.90
N SER A 223 -20.01 1.84 5.20
CA SER A 223 -20.47 3.12 5.74
C SER A 223 -19.36 3.88 6.47
N PHE A 224 -19.43 5.21 6.34
CA PHE A 224 -18.59 6.17 7.06
C PHE A 224 -19.44 7.17 7.85
N GLN A 225 -20.66 6.75 8.21
CA GLN A 225 -21.57 7.52 9.04
C GLN A 225 -21.26 7.24 10.52
N LYS A 226 -21.55 8.22 11.38
CA LYS A 226 -21.36 8.12 12.83
C LYS A 226 -22.47 7.31 13.47
#